data_AF-A0A6M8ERR6-F1
#
_entry.id   AF-A0A6M8ERR6-F1
#
_cell.length_a   1.000
_cell.length_b   1.000
_cell.length_c   1.000
_cell.angle_alpha   90.00
_cell.angle_beta   90.00
_cell.angle_gamma   90.00
#
_symmetry.space_group_name_H-M   'P 1'
#
loop_
_entity.id
_entity.type
_entity.pdbx_description
1 polymer ?
#
loop_
_entity_poly.entity_id
_entity_poly.type
_entity_poly.pdbx_seq_one_letter_code
_entity_poly.pdbx_strand_id
1 'polypeptide(L)'
;MKQDRTNNLKWEYPEFPPRPIKREVLFSLLNYKGALYFVNESDETLDVVSSDSFGLIEDSALEKNPKYYYENVKPNESVKVEEYDDYYDLDYLLGFDIYIKSKTLGNIKITPPPKKGGVISQELVYKDLTTKRYVQLKYNCVE
;
A
#
# COMPACT_ATOMS: atom_id res chain seq x y z
N MET A 1 4.48 -41.20 -33.84
CA MET A 1 5.19 -41.21 -32.55
C MET A 1 4.81 -39.94 -31.80
N LYS A 2 3.86 -40.01 -30.86
CA LYS A 2 3.48 -38.84 -30.04
C LYS A 2 4.55 -38.68 -28.97
N GLN A 3 5.39 -37.67 -29.09
CA GLN A 3 6.37 -37.33 -28.07
C GLN A 3 5.61 -36.91 -26.82
N ASP A 4 5.71 -37.72 -25.77
CA ASP A 4 5.11 -37.46 -24.47
C ASP A 4 5.85 -36.29 -23.82
N ARG A 5 5.30 -35.08 -23.97
CA ARG A 5 5.91 -33.81 -23.55
C ARG A 5 6.00 -33.65 -22.02
N THR A 6 5.53 -34.64 -21.27
CA THR A 6 5.28 -34.54 -19.83
C THR A 6 6.51 -34.84 -18.96
N ASN A 7 7.50 -35.55 -19.48
CA ASN A 7 8.69 -35.95 -18.70
C ASN A 7 9.76 -34.86 -18.51
N ASN A 8 9.68 -33.75 -19.28
CA ASN A 8 10.60 -32.61 -19.17
C ASN A 8 10.13 -31.52 -18.19
N LEU A 9 9.15 -31.82 -17.34
CA LEU A 9 8.63 -30.90 -16.32
C LEU A 9 9.11 -31.27 -14.91
N LYS A 10 10.26 -31.93 -14.77
CA LYS A 10 10.95 -32.07 -13.48
C LYS A 10 11.88 -30.88 -13.30
N TRP A 11 11.44 -29.90 -12.52
CA TRP A 11 12.19 -28.69 -12.21
C TRP A 11 12.76 -28.82 -10.79
N GLU A 12 14.07 -28.57 -10.64
CA GLU A 12 14.70 -28.41 -9.33
C GLU A 12 14.59 -26.96 -8.84
N TYR A 13 14.63 -26.79 -7.52
CA TYR A 13 14.31 -25.60 -6.72
C TYR A 13 14.74 -24.22 -7.29
N PRO A 14 13.94 -23.15 -7.08
CA PRO A 14 12.74 -23.10 -6.26
C PRO A 14 11.43 -23.31 -7.03
N GLU A 15 11.11 -24.59 -7.23
CA GLU A 15 9.81 -25.24 -7.06
C GLU A 15 8.59 -24.52 -7.62
N PHE A 16 8.20 -24.96 -8.82
CA PHE A 16 6.83 -24.89 -9.27
C PHE A 16 6.03 -26.10 -8.71
N PRO A 17 4.79 -25.89 -8.21
CA PRO A 17 4.13 -24.60 -8.11
C PRO A 17 4.75 -23.76 -6.98
N PRO A 18 4.90 -22.44 -7.19
CA PRO A 18 5.40 -21.55 -6.15
C PRO A 18 4.57 -21.76 -4.89
N ARG A 19 5.23 -22.18 -3.81
CA ARG A 19 4.55 -22.34 -2.53
C ARG A 19 4.22 -20.95 -1.99
N PRO A 20 3.03 -20.75 -1.39
CA PRO A 20 2.71 -19.50 -0.71
C PRO A 20 3.75 -19.23 0.39
N ILE A 21 4.62 -18.24 0.17
CA ILE A 21 5.52 -17.74 1.22
C ILE A 21 4.71 -16.73 2.03
N LYS A 22 4.43 -17.06 3.29
CA LYS A 22 3.88 -16.10 4.24
C LYS A 22 4.99 -15.10 4.58
N ARG A 23 4.76 -13.82 4.32
CA ARG A 23 5.65 -12.72 4.70
C ARG A 23 5.01 -11.91 5.79
N GLU A 24 5.80 -11.49 6.76
CA GLU A 24 5.35 -10.55 7.78
C GLU A 24 5.23 -9.15 7.18
N VAL A 25 4.11 -8.50 7.48
CA VAL A 25 3.79 -7.17 6.97
C VAL A 25 4.26 -6.13 7.99
N LEU A 26 4.76 -5.01 7.49
CA LEU A 26 5.24 -3.89 8.29
C LEU A 26 4.26 -2.72 8.18
N PHE A 27 3.76 -2.46 6.96
CA PHE A 27 2.70 -1.48 6.71
C PHE A 27 1.63 -2.07 5.81
N SER A 28 0.36 -1.82 6.14
CA SER A 28 -0.78 -2.27 5.35
C SER A 28 -1.88 -1.20 5.27
N LEU A 29 -2.78 -1.39 4.30
CA LEU A 29 -4.04 -0.68 4.20
C LEU A 29 -5.17 -1.65 4.52
N LEU A 30 -6.09 -1.26 5.40
CA LEU A 30 -7.28 -2.03 5.75
C LEU A 30 -8.53 -1.21 5.51
N ASN A 31 -9.52 -1.82 4.87
CA ASN A 31 -10.84 -1.24 4.69
C ASN A 31 -11.70 -1.64 5.90
N TYR A 32 -12.31 -0.66 6.53
CA TYR A 32 -13.25 -0.87 7.61
C TYR A 32 -14.36 0.17 7.55
N LYS A 33 -15.60 -0.30 7.40
CA LYS A 33 -16.82 0.54 7.39
C LYS A 33 -16.78 1.72 6.40
N GLY A 34 -16.32 1.49 5.16
CA GLY A 34 -16.29 2.51 4.09
C GLY A 34 -15.06 3.43 4.14
N ALA A 35 -14.22 3.30 5.16
CA ALA A 35 -12.97 4.03 5.28
C ALA A 35 -11.76 3.13 5.08
N LEU A 36 -10.66 3.73 4.63
CA LEU A 36 -9.37 3.08 4.48
C LEU A 36 -8.41 3.57 5.57
N TYR A 37 -7.79 2.62 6.25
CA TYR A 37 -6.88 2.86 7.35
C TYR A 37 -5.48 2.38 6.98
N PHE A 38 -4.48 3.21 7.24
CA PHE A 38 -3.09 2.78 7.29
C PHE A 38 -2.84 2.10 8.64
N VAL A 39 -2.20 0.93 8.62
CA VAL A 39 -1.84 0.17 9.82
C VAL A 39 -0.34 0.11 9.96
N ASN A 40 0.15 0.52 11.12
CA ASN A 40 1.54 0.40 11.51
C ASN A 40 1.77 -0.95 12.22
N GLU A 41 2.16 -1.99 11.49
CA GLU A 41 2.53 -3.30 12.07
C GLU A 41 4.03 -3.38 12.44
N SER A 42 4.74 -2.26 12.39
CA SER A 42 6.14 -2.18 12.81
C SER A 42 6.26 -2.07 14.34
N ASP A 43 7.49 -2.31 14.83
CA ASP A 43 7.83 -2.14 16.24
C ASP A 43 8.24 -0.68 16.58
N GLU A 44 8.14 0.25 15.62
CA GLU A 44 8.49 1.66 15.83
C GLU A 44 7.26 2.58 15.90
N THR A 45 7.42 3.70 16.62
CA THR A 45 6.49 4.83 16.53
C THR A 45 6.89 5.68 15.33
N LEU A 46 5.96 5.90 14.42
CA LEU A 46 6.14 6.75 13.24
C LEU A 46 5.98 8.21 13.66
N ASP A 47 6.92 9.06 13.24
CA ASP A 47 6.90 10.49 13.59
C ASP A 47 5.66 11.15 12.98
N VAL A 48 5.36 10.85 11.70
CA VAL A 48 4.24 11.43 10.95
C VAL A 48 3.63 10.38 10.02
N VAL A 49 2.30 10.39 9.92
CA VAL A 49 1.53 9.77 8.82
C VAL A 49 0.54 10.81 8.31
N SER A 50 0.58 11.12 7.02
CA SER A 50 -0.38 12.03 6.38
C SER A 50 -0.86 11.51 5.04
N SER A 51 -2.00 12.01 4.56
CA SER A 51 -2.50 11.65 3.24
C SER A 51 -3.17 12.81 2.50
N ASP A 52 -3.02 12.77 1.18
CA ASP A 52 -3.66 13.69 0.22
C ASP A 52 -4.54 12.89 -0.73
N SER A 53 -5.79 13.32 -0.94
CA SER A 53 -6.72 12.68 -1.87
C SER A 53 -6.70 13.38 -3.23
N PHE A 54 -6.94 12.64 -4.30
CA PHE A 54 -7.16 13.19 -5.64
C PHE A 54 -8.12 12.29 -6.44
N GLY A 55 -8.69 12.84 -7.50
CA GLY A 55 -9.62 12.10 -8.33
C GLY A 55 -9.80 12.70 -9.70
N LEU A 56 -10.33 11.89 -10.62
CA LEU A 56 -10.60 12.27 -12.00
C LEU A 56 -12.00 11.78 -12.38
N ILE A 57 -12.78 12.64 -13.03
CA ILE A 57 -14.02 12.29 -13.71
C ILE A 57 -14.04 12.98 -15.07
N GLU A 58 -14.13 12.21 -16.16
CA GLU A 58 -14.12 12.72 -17.54
C GLU A 58 -13.05 13.80 -17.75
N ASP A 59 -13.46 15.06 -17.93
CA ASP A 59 -12.59 16.22 -18.18
C ASP A 59 -12.26 17.07 -16.93
N SER A 60 -12.63 16.59 -15.73
CA SER A 60 -12.46 17.30 -14.46
C SER A 60 -11.57 16.54 -13.49
N ALA A 61 -10.64 17.27 -12.86
CA ALA A 61 -9.78 16.75 -11.80
C ALA A 61 -10.18 17.32 -10.44
N LEU A 62 -10.21 16.46 -9.42
CA LEU A 62 -10.26 16.87 -8.02
C LEU A 62 -8.84 17.23 -7.58
N GLU A 63 -8.68 18.43 -7.01
CA GLU A 63 -7.39 18.91 -6.52
C GLU A 63 -6.86 18.07 -5.36
N LYS A 64 -5.53 17.98 -5.27
CA LYS A 64 -4.85 17.37 -4.13
C LYS A 64 -5.01 18.25 -2.91
N ASN A 65 -5.79 17.79 -1.95
CA ASN A 65 -5.94 18.44 -0.66
C ASN A 65 -5.49 17.49 0.46
N PRO A 66 -4.62 17.96 1.38
CA PRO A 66 -4.29 17.21 2.59
C PRO A 66 -5.56 16.92 3.38
N LYS A 67 -5.84 15.63 3.57
CA LYS A 67 -7.07 15.19 4.22
C LYS A 67 -6.83 14.78 5.67
N TYR A 68 -5.72 14.08 5.92
CA TYR A 68 -5.39 13.57 7.24
C TYR A 68 -3.92 13.80 7.60
N TYR A 69 -3.68 14.08 8.89
CA TYR A 69 -2.35 14.27 9.46
C TYR A 69 -2.32 13.75 10.89
N TYR A 70 -1.38 12.85 11.19
CA TYR A 70 -1.19 12.25 12.51
C TYR A 70 0.29 12.30 12.87
N GLU A 71 0.56 12.54 14.16
CA GLU A 71 1.89 12.47 14.74
C GLU A 71 1.97 11.30 15.73
N ASN A 72 3.17 10.75 15.91
CA ASN A 72 3.47 9.73 16.91
C ASN A 72 2.57 8.48 16.80
N VAL A 73 2.37 7.97 15.58
CA VAL A 73 1.55 6.77 15.34
C VAL A 73 2.29 5.54 15.89
N LYS A 74 1.74 4.92 16.92
CA LYS A 74 2.38 3.86 17.71
C LYS A 74 2.45 2.52 16.96
N PRO A 75 3.29 1.58 17.43
CA PRO A 75 3.22 0.19 17.00
C PRO A 75 1.80 -0.37 17.15
N ASN A 76 1.35 -1.07 16.12
CA ASN A 76 0.02 -1.67 15.98
C ASN A 76 -1.16 -0.68 15.97
N GLU A 77 -0.88 0.62 15.80
CA GLU A 77 -1.91 1.63 15.64
C GLU A 77 -2.37 1.74 14.19
N SER A 78 -3.65 2.05 13.99
CA SER A 78 -4.24 2.29 12.68
C SER A 78 -4.83 3.70 12.61
N VAL A 79 -4.54 4.41 11.52
CA VAL A 79 -5.02 5.78 11.29
C VAL A 79 -5.77 5.87 9.96
N LYS A 80 -6.84 6.66 9.92
CA LYS A 80 -7.66 6.82 8.72
C LYS A 80 -6.89 7.65 7.69
N VAL A 81 -6.75 7.14 6.46
CA VAL A 81 -6.03 7.81 5.37
C VAL A 81 -6.90 8.10 4.17
N GLU A 82 -8.05 7.44 4.05
CA GLU A 82 -9.04 7.74 3.02
C GLU A 82 -10.45 7.33 3.47
N GLU A 83 -11.45 7.88 2.80
CA GLU A 83 -12.86 7.49 2.91
C GLU A 83 -13.52 7.62 1.55
N TYR A 84 -14.29 6.59 1.20
CA TYR A 84 -15.08 6.56 -0.01
C TYR A 84 -16.57 6.46 0.38
N ASP A 85 -17.44 7.14 -0.36
CA ASP A 85 -18.87 6.93 -0.28
C ASP A 85 -19.34 6.01 -1.41
N ASP A 86 -20.22 5.05 -1.09
CA ASP A 86 -20.65 4.04 -2.06
C ASP A 86 -21.66 4.57 -3.10
N TYR A 87 -21.94 5.89 -3.11
CA TYR A 87 -23.01 6.47 -3.92
C TYR A 87 -22.50 7.43 -5.00
N TYR A 88 -21.60 8.34 -4.66
CA TYR A 88 -21.04 9.34 -5.57
C TYR A 88 -19.69 8.89 -6.15
N ASP A 89 -18.88 8.19 -5.38
CA ASP A 89 -17.51 7.82 -5.81
C ASP A 89 -17.45 6.76 -6.90
N LEU A 90 -18.59 6.12 -7.18
CA LEU A 90 -18.66 5.03 -8.15
C LEU A 90 -18.20 5.49 -9.53
N ASP A 91 -18.44 6.73 -9.96
CA ASP A 91 -18.05 7.20 -11.29
C ASP A 91 -16.69 7.90 -11.35
N TYR A 92 -16.03 8.06 -10.20
CA TYR A 92 -14.71 8.69 -10.11
C TYR A 92 -13.59 7.65 -10.16
N LEU A 93 -12.51 8.01 -10.85
CA LEU A 93 -11.22 7.36 -10.66
C LEU A 93 -10.51 8.05 -9.49
N LEU A 94 -10.52 7.39 -8.32
CA LEU A 94 -9.99 7.97 -7.09
C LEU A 94 -8.60 7.41 -6.77
N GLY A 95 -7.74 8.29 -6.27
CA GLY A 95 -6.41 7.96 -5.79
C GLY A 95 -6.03 8.82 -4.59
N PHE A 96 -4.96 8.43 -3.91
CA PHE A 96 -4.45 9.19 -2.78
C PHE A 96 -2.95 8.92 -2.62
N ASP A 97 -2.27 9.85 -1.98
CA ASP A 97 -0.88 9.71 -1.57
C ASP A 97 -0.84 9.53 -0.05
N ILE A 98 0.02 8.64 0.46
CA ILE A 98 0.38 8.54 1.88
C ILE A 98 1.84 8.97 2.03
N TYR A 99 2.10 9.82 3.01
CA TYR A 99 3.43 10.23 3.40
C TYR A 99 3.70 9.76 4.83
N ILE A 100 4.81 9.07 5.02
CA ILE A 100 5.22 8.53 6.32
C ILE A 100 6.62 9.04 6.62
N LYS A 101 6.81 9.54 7.84
CA LYS A 101 8.12 9.83 8.39
C LYS A 101 8.44 8.80 9.47
N SER A 102 9.42 7.96 9.17
CA SER A 102 9.94 6.92 10.04
C SER A 102 11.37 7.24 10.43
N LYS A 103 11.75 6.89 11.67
CA LYS A 103 13.13 7.04 12.13
C LYS A 103 14.06 6.03 11.46
N THR A 104 13.59 4.80 11.27
CA THR A 104 14.42 3.71 10.73
C THR A 104 14.38 3.62 9.22
N LEU A 105 13.22 3.90 8.60
CA LEU A 105 12.97 3.77 7.16
C LEU A 105 13.05 5.11 6.41
N GLY A 106 13.20 6.23 7.12
CA GLY A 106 13.26 7.56 6.53
C GLY A 106 11.89 8.06 6.06
N ASN A 107 11.87 8.78 4.93
CA ASN A 107 10.64 9.32 4.37
C ASN A 107 10.07 8.34 3.33
N ILE A 108 8.81 7.97 3.48
CA ILE A 108 8.13 7.02 2.59
C ILE A 108 6.99 7.76 1.90
N LYS A 109 6.91 7.62 0.58
CA LYS A 109 5.75 8.01 -0.19
C LYS A 109 5.09 6.77 -0.79
N ILE A 110 3.78 6.63 -0.59
CA ILE A 110 2.99 5.55 -1.13
C ILE A 110 1.92 6.16 -2.03
N THR A 111 1.88 5.75 -3.30
CA THR A 111 0.89 6.23 -4.27
C THR A 111 0.20 5.04 -4.92
N PRO A 112 -0.77 4.41 -4.24
CA PRO A 112 -1.49 3.28 -4.81
C PRO A 112 -2.08 3.63 -6.18
N PRO A 113 -2.14 2.67 -7.12
CA PRO A 113 -2.80 2.90 -8.40
C PRO A 113 -4.25 3.35 -8.17
N PRO A 114 -4.69 4.45 -8.79
CA PRO A 114 -6.07 4.90 -8.70
C PRO A 114 -7.04 3.81 -9.17
N LYS A 115 -8.22 3.72 -8.54
CA LYS A 115 -9.24 2.73 -8.86
C LYS A 115 -10.63 3.35 -8.85
N LYS A 116 -11.50 2.84 -9.73
CA LYS A 116 -12.93 3.18 -9.74
C LYS A 116 -13.56 2.65 -8.45
N GLY A 117 -14.28 3.50 -7.72
CA GLY A 117 -14.83 3.16 -6.41
C GLY A 117 -13.78 3.02 -5.29
N GLY A 118 -12.56 3.54 -5.50
CA GLY A 118 -11.54 3.62 -4.47
C GLY A 118 -10.57 2.43 -4.36
N VAL A 119 -9.54 2.62 -3.53
CA VAL A 119 -8.48 1.64 -3.29
C VAL A 119 -8.91 0.67 -2.19
N ILE A 120 -8.59 -0.61 -2.38
CA ILE A 120 -8.92 -1.69 -1.46
C ILE A 120 -7.78 -1.98 -0.48
N SER A 121 -8.07 -2.84 0.51
CA SER A 121 -7.06 -3.36 1.44
C SER A 121 -5.91 -4.06 0.72
N GLN A 122 -4.68 -3.81 1.16
CA GLN A 122 -3.46 -4.37 0.57
C GLN A 122 -2.25 -4.18 1.49
N GLU A 123 -1.28 -5.08 1.40
CA GLU A 123 0.03 -4.91 2.04
C GLU A 123 0.89 -3.90 1.26
N LEU A 124 1.62 -3.05 1.97
CA LEU A 124 2.44 -1.99 1.38
C LEU A 124 3.93 -2.34 1.45
N VAL A 125 4.40 -2.66 2.66
CA VAL A 125 5.80 -2.96 2.98
C VAL A 125 5.85 -4.20 3.84
N TYR A 126 6.74 -5.13 3.50
CA TYR A 126 7.01 -6.33 4.29
C TYR A 126 8.25 -6.12 5.19
N LYS A 127 8.40 -6.93 6.24
CA LYS A 127 9.55 -6.82 7.17
C LYS A 127 10.91 -7.09 6.52
N ASP A 128 10.95 -7.85 5.43
CA ASP A 128 12.16 -8.04 4.61
C ASP A 128 12.49 -6.80 3.74
N LEU A 129 11.78 -5.69 3.97
CA LEU A 129 11.85 -4.43 3.22
C LEU A 129 11.50 -4.57 1.74
N THR A 130 10.92 -5.70 1.33
CA THR A 130 10.32 -5.79 0.00
C THR A 130 9.07 -4.94 -0.05
N THR A 131 8.93 -4.22 -1.16
CA THR A 131 7.84 -3.26 -1.34
C THR A 131 7.04 -3.55 -2.60
N LYS A 132 5.81 -3.05 -2.65
CA LYS A 132 5.05 -2.97 -3.89
C LYS A 132 5.62 -1.86 -4.78
N ARG A 133 5.43 -1.97 -6.10
CA ARG A 133 5.97 -1.02 -7.09
C ARG A 133 5.56 0.45 -6.88
N TYR A 134 4.47 0.68 -6.17
CA TYR A 134 3.91 2.01 -5.89
C TYR A 134 4.36 2.60 -4.54
N VAL A 135 5.32 1.96 -3.87
CA VAL A 135 5.94 2.45 -2.64
C VAL A 135 7.34 2.97 -2.97
N GLN A 136 7.61 4.22 -2.60
CA GLN A 136 8.90 4.87 -2.76
C GLN A 136 9.49 5.14 -1.37
N LEU A 137 10.60 4.47 -1.06
CA LEU A 137 11.38 4.70 0.15
C LEU A 137 12.49 5.71 -0.16
N LYS A 138 12.56 6.79 0.61
CA LYS A 138 13.68 7.73 0.62
C LYS A 138 14.37 7.66 1.98
N TYR A 139 15.45 6.89 2.03
CA TYR A 139 16.28 6.81 3.21
C TYR A 139 16.93 8.18 3.47
N ASN A 140 16.94 8.61 4.73
CA ASN A 140 17.77 9.73 5.12
C ASN A 140 19.21 9.23 5.09
N CYS A 141 20.06 9.81 4.24
CA CYS A 141 21.49 9.59 4.36
C CYS A 141 21.91 10.12 5.73
N VAL A 142 22.49 9.25 6.56
CA VAL A 142 23.18 9.68 7.78
C VAL A 142 24.51 10.26 7.31
N GLU A 143 24.69 11.58 7.46
CA GLU A 143 25.99 12.24 7.33
C GLU A 143 26.90 11.90 8.53
#